data_AF-A0A2U3NEL3-F1
#
_entry.id   AF-A0A2U3NEL3-F1
#
_cell.length_a   1.000
_cell.length_b   1.000
_cell.length_c   1.000
_cell.angle_alpha   90.00
_cell.angle_beta   90.00
_cell.angle_gamma   90.00
#
_symmetry.space_group_name_H-M   'P 1'
#
loop_
_entity.id
_entity.type
_entity.pdbx_description
1 polymer ?
#
loop_
_entity_poly.entity_id
_entity_poly.type
_entity_poly.pdbx_seq_one_letter_code
_entity_poly.pdbx_strand_id
1 'polypeptide(L)'
;MVLPPEWRDGKRWLTRRLNAGEIHGYKVGRVWRMTAADVEALIARYSNTVNQPKLATADPADESPASFLDGLSPRSRRRLQRLT
;
A
#
# COMPACT_ATOMS: atom_id res chain seq x y z
N MET A 1 -7.86 18.33 -18.66
CA MET A 1 -7.73 17.59 -17.38
C MET A 1 -6.84 18.44 -16.48
N VAL A 2 -7.40 19.05 -15.42
CA VAL A 2 -6.72 20.07 -14.61
C VAL A 2 -6.11 19.40 -13.39
N LEU A 3 -4.79 19.21 -13.41
CA LEU A 3 -4.04 18.83 -12.22
C LEU A 3 -3.78 20.10 -11.37
N PRO A 4 -3.76 20.01 -10.03
CA PRO A 4 -3.46 21.15 -9.18
C PRO A 4 -2.09 21.79 -9.54
N PRO A 5 -1.94 23.13 -9.51
CA PRO A 5 -0.76 23.85 -9.98
C PRO A 5 0.53 23.56 -9.19
N GLU A 6 0.41 23.02 -7.98
CA GLU A 6 1.50 22.52 -7.14
C GLU A 6 2.10 21.20 -7.65
N TRP A 7 1.37 20.44 -8.47
CA TRP A 7 1.78 19.14 -9.00
C TRP A 7 2.64 19.28 -10.26
N ARG A 8 3.84 19.83 -10.07
CA ARG A 8 4.70 20.25 -11.18
C ARG A 8 5.44 19.12 -11.90
N ASP A 9 5.60 17.94 -11.28
CA ASP A 9 6.63 16.98 -11.70
C ASP A 9 6.17 15.50 -11.76
N GLY A 10 4.94 15.23 -12.21
CA GLY A 10 4.40 13.86 -12.32
C GLY A 10 5.29 12.91 -13.16
N LYS A 11 5.87 13.40 -14.26
CA LYS A 11 6.81 12.60 -15.10
C LYS A 11 8.09 12.25 -14.35
N ARG A 12 8.65 13.20 -13.60
CA ARG A 12 9.87 13.00 -12.81
C ARG A 12 9.61 12.04 -11.65
N TRP A 13 8.46 12.19 -10.99
CA TRP A 13 7.99 11.26 -9.96
C TRP A 13 7.90 9.83 -10.48
N LEU A 14 7.30 9.62 -11.66
CA LEU A 14 7.11 8.30 -12.26
C LEU A 14 8.46 7.69 -12.67
N THR A 15 9.30 8.48 -13.35
CA THR A 15 10.62 8.04 -13.81
C THR A 15 11.51 7.61 -12.65
N ARG A 16 11.52 8.37 -11.55
CA ARG A 16 12.31 8.05 -10.36
C ARG A 16 11.91 6.69 -9.76
N ARG A 17 10.61 6.40 -9.70
CA ARG A 17 10.11 5.13 -9.14
C ARG A 17 10.32 3.94 -10.05
N LEU A 18 10.19 4.13 -11.37
CA LEU A 18 10.55 3.09 -12.34
C LEU A 18 12.04 2.76 -12.26
N ASN A 19 12.91 3.76 -12.13
CA ASN A 19 14.34 3.54 -11.94
C ASN A 19 14.66 2.84 -10.60
N ALA A 20 13.87 3.09 -9.55
CA ALA A 20 14.01 2.43 -8.26
C ALA A 20 13.41 1.01 -8.22
N GLY A 21 12.69 0.58 -9.27
CA GLY A 21 11.98 -0.70 -9.29
C GLY A 21 10.72 -0.74 -8.41
N GLU A 22 10.26 0.42 -7.92
CA GLU A 22 9.04 0.49 -7.08
C GLU A 22 7.78 0.25 -7.91
N ILE A 23 7.78 0.64 -9.19
CA ILE A 23 6.66 0.49 -10.12
C ILE A 23 7.10 -0.43 -11.24
N HIS A 24 6.20 -1.30 -11.69
CA HIS A 24 6.47 -2.21 -12.80
C HIS A 24 6.34 -1.48 -14.13
N GLY A 25 7.26 -1.76 -15.04
CA GLY A 25 7.31 -1.19 -16.37
C GLY A 25 8.54 -1.69 -17.09
N TYR A 26 8.57 -1.56 -18.41
CA TYR A 26 9.67 -2.04 -19.24
C TYR A 26 10.30 -0.89 -20.01
N LYS A 27 11.60 -1.03 -20.31
CA LYS A 27 12.38 0.03 -20.93
C LYS A 27 12.57 -0.26 -22.41
N VAL A 28 12.19 0.68 -23.25
CA VAL A 28 12.42 0.64 -24.70
C VAL A 28 13.33 1.80 -25.06
N GLY A 29 14.62 1.51 -25.25
CA GLY A 29 15.66 2.52 -25.44
C GLY A 29 15.78 3.44 -24.22
N ARG A 30 15.50 4.74 -24.41
CA ARG A 30 15.55 5.75 -23.34
C ARG A 30 14.21 6.03 -22.68
N VAL A 31 13.16 5.33 -23.10
CA VAL A 31 11.77 5.62 -22.70
C VAL A 31 11.21 4.44 -21.91
N TRP A 32 10.60 4.74 -20.77
CA TRP A 32 9.81 3.77 -20.04
C TRP A 32 8.44 3.58 -20.70
N ARG A 33 8.02 2.33 -20.80
CA ARG A 33 6.70 1.91 -21.28
C ARG A 33 6.05 1.05 -20.21
N MET A 34 4.73 1.06 -20.21
CA MET A 34 3.90 0.28 -19.28
C MET A 34 2.83 -0.42 -20.11
N THR A 35 2.57 -1.68 -19.78
CA THR A 35 1.41 -2.41 -20.28
C THR A 35 0.14 -1.92 -19.58
N ALA A 36 -1.04 -2.31 -20.08
CA ALA A 36 -2.29 -2.02 -19.39
C ALA A 36 -2.31 -2.61 -17.97
N ALA A 37 -1.80 -3.84 -17.81
CA ALA A 37 -1.71 -4.51 -16.51
C ALA A 37 -0.80 -3.75 -15.52
N ASP A 38 0.33 -3.20 -16.00
CA ASP A 38 1.22 -2.38 -15.16
C ASP A 38 0.53 -1.10 -14.68
N VAL A 39 -0.30 -0.49 -15.53
CA VAL A 39 -1.08 0.71 -15.20
C VAL A 39 -2.18 0.38 -14.20
N GLU A 40 -2.88 -0.74 -14.36
CA GLU A 40 -3.89 -1.21 -13.40
C GLU A 40 -3.27 -1.49 -12.03
N ALA A 41 -2.13 -2.19 -11.99
CA ALA A 41 -1.40 -2.44 -10.75
C ALA A 41 -0.92 -1.13 -10.09
N LEU A 42 -0.50 -0.15 -10.90
CA LEU A 42 -0.12 1.17 -10.40
C LEU A 42 -1.31 1.90 -9.77
N ILE A 43 -2.46 1.91 -10.45
CA ILE A 43 -3.69 2.52 -9.96
C ILE A 43 -4.11 1.84 -8.66
N ALA A 44 -4.14 0.51 -8.61
CA ALA A 44 -4.52 -0.25 -7.41
C ALA A 44 -3.60 0.04 -6.22
N ARG A 45 -2.30 0.21 -6.46
CA ARG A 45 -1.31 0.47 -5.40
C ARG A 45 -1.42 1.86 -4.79
N TYR A 46 -1.77 2.87 -5.60
CA TYR A 46 -1.84 4.27 -5.16
C TYR A 46 -3.28 4.79 -5.03
N SER A 47 -4.29 3.97 -5.33
CA SER A 47 -5.67 4.27 -4.98
C SER A 47 -5.83 4.20 -3.47
N ASN A 48 -6.31 5.28 -2.86
CA ASN A 48 -6.71 5.28 -1.46
C ASN A 48 -7.98 4.45 -1.33
N THR A 49 -7.84 3.15 -1.13
CA THR A 49 -8.96 2.25 -0.91
C THR A 49 -9.40 2.34 0.54
N VAL A 50 -10.04 3.46 0.88
CA VAL A 50 -10.68 3.65 2.19
C VAL A 50 -11.87 2.70 2.35
N ASN A 51 -12.39 2.13 1.26
CA ASN A 51 -13.48 1.13 1.26
C ASN A 51 -13.34 0.10 0.11
N GLN A 52 -12.32 -0.75 0.10
CA GLN A 52 -12.48 -2.08 -0.51
C GLN A 52 -12.11 -3.15 0.50
N PRO A 53 -12.93 -4.22 0.61
CA PRO A 53 -12.51 -5.40 1.32
C PRO A 53 -11.26 -5.92 0.60
N LYS A 54 -10.15 -5.94 1.33
CA LYS A 54 -8.92 -6.64 0.95
C LYS A 54 -9.34 -8.01 0.42
N LEU A 55 -9.19 -8.26 -0.89
CA LEU A 55 -9.30 -9.62 -1.40
C LEU A 55 -8.23 -10.40 -0.66
N ALA A 56 -8.68 -11.21 0.29
CA ALA A 56 -7.84 -12.10 1.04
C ALA A 56 -7.19 -13.06 0.02
N THR A 57 -5.89 -12.90 -0.19
CA THR A 57 -5.06 -14.06 -0.48
C THR A 57 -5.34 -15.04 0.63
N ALA A 58 -6.04 -16.12 0.28
CA ALA A 58 -6.41 -17.18 1.20
C ALA A 58 -5.14 -17.89 1.67
N ASP A 59 -4.68 -17.54 2.87
CA ASP A 59 -3.93 -18.45 3.73
C ASP A 59 -4.94 -19.04 4.73
N PRO A 60 -5.27 -20.33 4.65
CA PRO A 60 -6.07 -20.99 5.67
C PRO A 60 -5.13 -21.57 6.72
N ALA A 61 -5.01 -20.90 7.88
CA ALA A 61 -4.91 -21.55 9.20
C ALA A 61 -4.62 -20.55 10.32
N ASP A 62 -5.30 -20.80 11.45
CA ASP A 62 -5.04 -20.31 12.80
C ASP A 62 -5.54 -18.92 13.19
N GLU A 63 -6.86 -18.76 13.08
CA GLU A 63 -7.64 -17.84 13.91
C GLU A 63 -7.69 -18.35 15.36
N SER A 64 -6.59 -18.24 16.10
CA SER A 64 -6.70 -18.13 17.55
C SER A 64 -7.33 -16.77 17.85
N PRO A 65 -8.38 -16.67 18.69
CA PRO A 65 -8.94 -15.37 19.01
C PRO A 65 -7.87 -14.55 19.71
N ALA A 66 -7.35 -13.52 19.02
CA ALA A 66 -6.41 -12.58 19.60
C ALA A 66 -7.03 -12.06 20.90
N SER A 67 -6.44 -12.43 22.03
CA SER A 67 -6.94 -12.00 23.33
C SER A 67 -6.98 -10.48 23.31
N PHE A 68 -8.07 -9.87 23.79
CA PHE A 68 -8.23 -8.41 23.83
C PHE A 68 -6.98 -7.68 24.37
N LEU A 69 -6.23 -8.36 25.26
CA LEU A 69 -4.99 -7.86 25.85
C LEU A 69 -3.80 -7.75 24.89
N ASP A 70 -3.80 -8.46 23.77
CA ASP A 70 -2.70 -8.47 22.79
C ASP A 70 -2.78 -7.28 21.82
N GLY A 71 -3.96 -6.67 21.67
CA GLY A 71 -4.14 -5.42 20.93
C GLY A 71 -3.82 -4.16 21.75
N LEU A 72 -3.51 -4.30 23.05
CA LEU A 72 -3.26 -3.16 23.94
C LEU A 72 -1.78 -2.80 24.02
N SER A 73 -1.51 -1.51 24.17
CA SER A 73 -0.16 -1.03 24.45
C SER A 73 0.38 -1.62 25.77
N PRO A 74 1.72 -1.80 25.93
CA PRO A 74 2.32 -2.40 27.12
C PRO A 74 1.89 -1.70 28.43
N ARG A 75 1.68 -0.38 28.38
CA ARG A 75 1.26 0.44 29.52
C ARG A 75 -0.20 0.20 29.91
N SER A 76 -1.08 0.01 28.93
CA SER A 76 -2.50 -0.28 29.14
C SER A 76 -2.71 -1.69 29.69
N ARG A 77 -1.98 -2.69 29.14
CA ARG A 77 -1.99 -4.06 29.65
C ARG A 77 -1.62 -4.15 31.13
N ARG A 78 -0.54 -3.45 31.54
CA ARG A 78 -0.11 -3.40 32.95
C ARG A 78 -1.12 -2.72 33.89
N ARG A 79 -1.92 -1.79 33.39
CA ARG A 79 -2.95 -1.11 34.20
C ARG A 79 -4.11 -2.07 34.51
N LEU A 80 -4.58 -2.81 33.52
CA LEU A 80 -5.69 -3.76 33.70
C LEU A 80 -5.30 -4.92 34.64
N GLN A 81 -4.08 -5.46 34.50
CA GLN A 81 -3.57 -6.52 35.38
C GLN A 81 -3.41 -6.11 36.86
N ARG A 82 -3.50 -4.82 37.20
CA ARG A 82 -3.46 -4.33 38.59
C ARG A 82 -4.84 -4.12 39.19
N LEU A 83 -5.88 -4.14 38.37
CA LEU A 83 -7.26 -3.87 38.78
C LEU A 83 -8.08 -5.16 38.93
N THR A 84 -7.65 -6.24 38.29
CA THR A 84 -8.12 -7.61 38.52
C THR A 84 -7.30 -8.28 39.62
#